data_AF-A0A354EF89-F1
#
_entry.id   AF-A0A354EF89-F1
#
_cell.length_a   1.000
_cell.length_b   1.000
_cell.length_c   1.000
_cell.angle_alpha   90.00
_cell.angle_beta   90.00
_cell.angle_gamma   90.00
#
_symmetry.space_group_name_H-M   'P 1'
#
loop_
_entity.id
_entity.type
_entity.pdbx_description
1 polymer ?
#
loop_
_entity_poly.entity_id
_entity_poly.type
_entity_poly.pdbx_seq_one_letter_code
_entity_poly.pdbx_strand_id
1 'polypeptide(L)'
;EQNYFFRMSRYQQWLIDHIKANPEFITPERYRNEVLSFLSEPLEDLCISRPTARLTWGIPLPFDDRFVTYVWFDALINYLTGIGYPDGAEFQHYWAVAEHVIAKDILKPHAIYWPTMLRALGLQPFKRLHVHGYWNVDETKMSKSIGNVVRPGELIAEFGADTVRYFVLREMSFGLDASFSAAAIVERQNSDLANDLGNLFSRALTMLAKYAGGTVPAPDEATVSAADRELTSAMAEMVILYRREMEQFNFSRALQEVWKVIGQLNRFIVANEPWELAKKPEMQPRLHSVLFILAESLRLIALVLRPVMPDAAARMAGALGLTGELAAATLDSSGAWGLLRPGTALGEVVQLFPRLDKKSKAEAPGREPQEKGKPAKPAAPATAEEDGLIGFEQFGKVELRVARVVAAEKVSKSDRLLKLTVQAPEERTIVAGIAKYYQPEEVLGRLVIIVANLKPAKLMGITSQGMVLAAKKTDETGKEILVLATVAAEIAPGSRVA
;
A
#
# COMPACT_ATOMS: atom_id res chain seq x y z
N GLU A 1 18.22 -32.01 -28.32
CA GLU A 1 18.79 -32.59 -27.08
C GLU A 1 17.78 -33.62 -26.55
N GLN A 2 18.22 -34.81 -26.15
CA GLN A 2 17.32 -35.79 -25.53
C GLN A 2 17.01 -35.34 -24.10
N ASN A 3 15.73 -35.35 -23.72
CA ASN A 3 15.28 -34.98 -22.37
C ASN A 3 14.09 -35.86 -21.98
N TYR A 4 13.87 -36.00 -20.68
CA TYR A 4 12.68 -36.60 -20.11
C TYR A 4 11.54 -35.58 -20.01
N PHE A 5 10.34 -36.02 -20.33
CA PHE A 5 9.14 -35.20 -20.33
C PHE A 5 8.07 -35.80 -19.43
N PHE A 6 7.46 -34.97 -18.60
CA PHE A 6 6.22 -35.27 -17.90
C PHE A 6 5.05 -35.02 -18.85
N ARG A 7 4.18 -36.04 -19.01
CA ARG A 7 2.99 -36.02 -19.86
C ARG A 7 1.88 -35.13 -19.29
N MET A 8 2.18 -33.85 -19.12
CA MET A 8 1.32 -32.84 -18.50
C MET A 8 0.04 -32.61 -19.31
N SER A 9 0.15 -32.67 -20.65
CA SER A 9 -0.96 -32.53 -21.59
C SER A 9 -2.17 -33.40 -21.26
N ARG A 10 -1.94 -34.63 -20.75
CA ARG A 10 -2.99 -35.58 -20.35
C ARG A 10 -3.93 -35.05 -19.28
N TYR A 11 -3.51 -34.09 -18.45
CA TYR A 11 -4.25 -33.61 -17.28
C TYR A 11 -4.98 -32.30 -17.53
N GLN A 12 -4.91 -31.72 -18.74
CA GLN A 12 -5.48 -30.41 -19.05
C GLN A 12 -6.99 -30.34 -18.77
N GLN A 13 -7.78 -31.26 -19.32
CA GLN A 13 -9.23 -31.22 -19.16
C GLN A 13 -9.64 -31.34 -17.69
N TRP A 14 -9.01 -32.26 -16.96
CA TRP A 14 -9.25 -32.41 -15.52
C TRP A 14 -8.96 -31.12 -14.75
N LEU A 15 -7.86 -30.42 -15.08
CA LEU A 15 -7.52 -29.16 -14.42
C LEU A 15 -8.54 -28.07 -14.72
N ILE A 16 -8.99 -27.94 -15.97
CA ILE A 16 -10.05 -26.99 -16.36
C ILE A 16 -11.32 -27.26 -15.54
N ASP A 17 -11.75 -28.52 -15.47
CA ASP A 17 -12.96 -28.92 -14.75
C ASP A 17 -12.81 -28.64 -13.25
N HIS A 18 -11.64 -28.94 -12.67
CA HIS A 18 -11.33 -28.65 -11.27
C HIS A 18 -11.40 -27.15 -10.97
N ILE A 19 -10.78 -26.29 -11.79
CA ILE A 19 -10.80 -24.83 -11.59
C ILE A 19 -12.22 -24.28 -11.71
N LYS A 20 -13.02 -24.77 -12.66
CA LYS A 20 -14.41 -24.33 -12.84
C LYS A 20 -15.33 -24.77 -11.70
N ALA A 21 -15.13 -25.98 -11.19
CA ALA A 21 -15.90 -26.51 -10.06
C ALA A 21 -15.52 -25.83 -8.73
N ASN A 22 -14.30 -25.29 -8.62
CA ASN A 22 -13.78 -24.66 -7.42
C ASN A 22 -13.39 -23.19 -7.71
N PRO A 23 -14.36 -22.26 -7.77
CA PRO A 23 -14.12 -20.88 -8.19
C PRO A 23 -13.16 -20.11 -7.28
N GLU A 24 -12.95 -20.57 -6.03
CA GLU A 24 -12.01 -20.01 -5.06
C GLU A 24 -10.65 -20.73 -5.04
N PHE A 25 -10.43 -21.72 -5.90
CA PHE A 25 -9.16 -22.46 -5.95
C PHE A 25 -7.98 -21.54 -6.29
N ILE A 26 -8.21 -20.50 -7.10
CA ILE A 26 -7.21 -19.48 -7.45
C ILE A 26 -7.80 -18.10 -7.18
N THR A 27 -7.14 -17.31 -6.35
CA THR A 27 -7.56 -15.99 -5.91
C THR A 27 -6.43 -14.96 -6.08
N PRO A 28 -6.74 -13.69 -6.40
CA PRO A 28 -8.04 -13.19 -6.83
C PRO A 28 -8.50 -13.71 -8.20
N GLU A 29 -9.79 -13.51 -8.49
CA GLU A 29 -10.48 -14.04 -9.69
C GLU A 29 -9.74 -13.77 -11.02
N ARG A 30 -9.04 -12.63 -11.12
CA ARG A 30 -8.26 -12.30 -12.32
C ARG A 30 -7.25 -13.37 -12.70
N TYR A 31 -6.59 -13.99 -11.72
CA TYR A 31 -5.55 -14.99 -11.97
C TYR A 31 -6.16 -16.37 -12.28
N ARG A 32 -7.35 -16.66 -11.74
CA ARG A 32 -8.16 -17.81 -12.18
C ARG A 32 -8.48 -17.68 -13.67
N ASN A 33 -8.94 -16.51 -14.10
CA ASN A 33 -9.31 -16.25 -15.49
C ASN A 33 -8.07 -16.30 -16.40
N GLU A 34 -6.93 -15.78 -15.95
CA GLU A 34 -5.65 -15.88 -16.65
C GLU A 34 -5.23 -17.34 -16.85
N VAL A 35 -5.32 -18.18 -15.80
CA VAL A 35 -5.03 -19.62 -15.88
C VAL A 35 -5.98 -20.34 -16.82
N LEU A 36 -7.29 -20.06 -16.76
CA LEU A 36 -8.26 -20.64 -17.69
C LEU A 36 -7.99 -20.21 -19.14
N SER A 37 -7.53 -18.98 -19.36
CA SER A 37 -7.10 -18.50 -20.68
C SER A 37 -5.83 -19.21 -21.16
N PHE A 38 -4.89 -19.56 -20.27
CA PHE A 38 -3.75 -20.39 -20.66
C PHE A 38 -4.17 -21.81 -21.04
N LEU A 39 -5.18 -22.35 -20.36
CA LEU A 39 -5.69 -23.71 -20.58
C LEU A 39 -6.68 -23.83 -21.74
N SER A 40 -7.08 -22.71 -22.37
CA SER A 40 -7.86 -22.78 -23.62
C SER A 40 -7.03 -23.27 -24.79
N GLU A 41 -5.71 -23.09 -24.73
CA GLU A 41 -4.75 -23.66 -25.66
C GLU A 41 -4.28 -25.05 -25.20
N PRO A 42 -3.91 -25.97 -26.11
CA PRO A 42 -3.35 -27.27 -25.74
C PRO A 42 -2.07 -27.14 -24.89
N LEU A 43 -2.01 -27.81 -23.75
CA LEU A 43 -0.81 -27.90 -22.92
C LEU A 43 0.22 -28.81 -23.59
N GLU A 44 1.45 -28.33 -23.70
CA GLU A 44 2.60 -29.16 -24.06
C GLU A 44 3.07 -30.02 -22.88
N ASP A 45 3.80 -31.10 -23.17
CA ASP A 45 4.47 -31.89 -22.14
C ASP A 45 5.63 -31.10 -21.51
N LEU A 46 5.80 -31.24 -20.20
CA LEU A 46 6.80 -30.49 -19.44
C LEU A 46 8.15 -31.20 -19.48
N CYS A 47 9.20 -30.55 -19.96
CA CYS A 47 10.57 -31.07 -19.87
C CYS A 47 11.06 -31.05 -18.41
N ILE A 48 11.25 -32.23 -17.81
CA ILE A 48 11.58 -32.41 -16.39
C ILE A 48 13.05 -32.70 -16.11
N SER A 49 13.90 -32.73 -17.14
CA SER A 49 15.33 -33.02 -17.00
C SER A 49 16.22 -31.96 -17.64
N ARG A 50 17.47 -31.88 -17.20
CA ARG A 50 18.57 -31.17 -17.88
C ARG A 50 19.82 -32.06 -17.88
N PRO A 51 20.58 -32.17 -18.98
CA PRO A 51 21.79 -32.98 -18.96
C PRO A 51 22.85 -32.43 -17.99
N THR A 52 23.52 -33.33 -17.27
CA THR A 52 24.61 -32.99 -16.34
C THR A 52 25.77 -32.29 -17.03
N ALA A 53 26.00 -32.58 -18.32
CA ALA A 53 27.00 -31.90 -19.14
C ALA A 53 26.80 -30.38 -19.24
N ARG A 54 25.57 -29.88 -19.02
CA ARG A 54 25.22 -28.45 -19.07
C ARG A 54 24.97 -27.86 -17.68
N LEU A 55 24.37 -28.64 -16.78
CA LEU A 55 24.03 -28.20 -15.43
C LEU A 55 24.33 -29.32 -14.45
N THR A 56 25.39 -29.15 -13.67
CA THR A 56 25.82 -30.13 -12.66
C THR A 56 25.10 -29.96 -11.32
N TRP A 57 24.53 -28.78 -11.05
CA TRP A 57 23.82 -28.50 -9.80
C TRP A 57 22.32 -28.81 -9.92
N GLY A 58 21.90 -29.94 -9.33
CA GLY A 58 20.51 -30.37 -9.23
C GLY A 58 20.41 -31.80 -8.71
N ILE A 59 19.19 -32.26 -8.40
CA ILE A 59 18.94 -33.64 -7.94
C ILE A 59 19.00 -34.59 -9.14
N PRO A 60 19.89 -35.59 -9.18
CA PRO A 60 19.93 -36.58 -10.26
C PRO A 60 18.60 -37.31 -10.41
N LEU A 61 18.19 -37.66 -11.63
CA LEU A 61 17.03 -38.52 -11.81
C LEU A 61 17.35 -39.91 -11.24
N PRO A 62 16.44 -40.54 -10.47
CA PRO A 62 16.71 -41.82 -9.81
C PRO A 62 16.92 -42.98 -10.79
N PHE A 63 16.64 -42.78 -12.08
CA PHE A 63 16.73 -43.77 -13.15
C PHE A 63 17.70 -43.39 -14.29
N ASP A 64 18.29 -42.18 -14.29
CA ASP A 64 19.29 -41.77 -15.28
C ASP A 64 20.18 -40.63 -14.72
N ASP A 65 21.38 -40.97 -14.26
CA ASP A 65 22.34 -40.05 -13.64
C ASP A 65 23.00 -39.07 -14.62
N ARG A 66 22.79 -39.23 -15.93
CA ARG A 66 23.22 -38.27 -16.97
C ARG A 66 22.36 -37.01 -16.96
N PHE A 67 21.30 -36.99 -16.17
CA PHE A 67 20.35 -35.89 -16.07
C PHE A 67 20.11 -35.46 -14.63
N VAL A 68 19.98 -34.15 -14.44
CA VAL A 68 19.44 -33.55 -13.22
C VAL A 68 17.99 -33.13 -13.43
N THR A 69 17.22 -33.15 -12.35
CA THR A 69 15.81 -32.76 -12.32
C THR A 69 15.67 -31.27 -12.61
N TYR A 70 14.68 -30.92 -13.43
CA TYR A 70 14.32 -29.53 -13.68
C TYR A 70 13.88 -28.86 -12.37
N VAL A 71 14.48 -27.71 -12.06
CA VAL A 71 14.31 -27.03 -10.76
C VAL A 71 12.85 -26.84 -10.32
N TRP A 72 11.91 -26.55 -11.22
CA TRP A 72 10.49 -26.42 -10.83
C TRP A 72 9.82 -27.75 -10.52
N PHE A 73 10.25 -28.83 -11.17
CA PHE A 73 9.72 -30.17 -10.94
C PHE A 73 10.18 -30.72 -9.57
N ASP A 74 11.39 -30.32 -9.13
CA ASP A 74 11.90 -30.57 -7.79
C ASP A 74 11.27 -29.60 -6.77
N ALA A 75 11.44 -28.29 -6.99
CA ALA A 75 11.06 -27.27 -6.01
C ALA A 75 9.61 -27.38 -5.55
N LEU A 76 8.64 -27.66 -6.43
CA LEU A 76 7.23 -27.77 -6.01
C LEU A 76 6.98 -28.89 -4.99
N ILE A 77 7.80 -29.93 -4.97
CA ILE A 77 7.70 -31.05 -4.01
C ILE A 77 8.02 -30.57 -2.58
N ASN A 78 8.71 -29.43 -2.40
CA ASN A 78 9.01 -28.87 -1.09
C ASN A 78 7.78 -28.73 -0.19
N TYR A 79 6.60 -28.44 -0.77
CA TYR A 79 5.35 -28.29 -0.04
C TYR A 79 4.89 -29.59 0.61
N LEU A 80 5.20 -30.73 0.00
CA LEU A 80 4.93 -32.06 0.55
C LEU A 80 6.03 -32.46 1.53
N THR A 81 7.30 -32.24 1.16
CA THR A 81 8.45 -32.57 2.01
C THR A 81 8.41 -31.83 3.35
N GLY A 82 8.03 -30.55 3.34
CA GLY A 82 7.99 -29.70 4.53
C GLY A 82 6.97 -30.14 5.60
N ILE A 83 5.99 -30.97 5.22
CA ILE A 83 5.00 -31.58 6.12
C ILE A 83 5.17 -33.10 6.22
N GLY A 84 6.32 -33.63 5.79
CA GLY A 84 6.71 -35.03 6.01
C GLY A 84 6.08 -36.06 5.07
N TYR A 85 5.60 -35.69 3.88
CA TYR A 85 5.13 -36.66 2.89
C TYR A 85 6.21 -37.72 2.53
N PRO A 86 5.85 -39.01 2.34
CA PRO A 86 4.48 -39.55 2.34
C PRO A 86 3.93 -40.00 3.70
N ASP A 87 4.81 -40.24 4.68
CA ASP A 87 4.45 -41.00 5.89
C ASP A 87 4.24 -40.13 7.15
N GLY A 88 4.48 -38.83 7.06
CA GLY A 88 4.39 -37.88 8.17
C GLY A 88 2.97 -37.62 8.64
N ALA A 89 2.77 -37.54 9.96
CA ALA A 89 1.47 -37.21 10.57
C ALA A 89 0.98 -35.80 10.16
N GLU A 90 1.91 -34.85 10.00
CA GLU A 90 1.62 -33.49 9.57
C GLU A 90 1.03 -33.43 8.15
N PHE A 91 1.48 -34.29 7.23
CA PHE A 91 0.93 -34.37 5.88
C PHE A 91 -0.57 -34.69 5.90
N GLN A 92 -0.97 -35.70 6.70
CA GLN A 92 -2.37 -36.10 6.81
C GLN A 92 -3.25 -34.99 7.39
N HIS A 93 -2.70 -34.19 8.30
CA HIS A 93 -3.43 -33.11 8.96
C HIS A 93 -3.51 -31.84 8.10
N TYR A 94 -2.41 -31.42 7.49
CA TYR A 94 -2.30 -30.10 6.87
C TYR A 94 -2.57 -30.08 5.37
N TRP A 95 -2.34 -31.16 4.62
CA TRP A 95 -2.38 -31.10 3.16
C TRP A 95 -3.76 -30.73 2.61
N ALA A 96 -4.83 -31.33 3.14
CA ALA A 96 -6.20 -31.10 2.68
C ALA A 96 -6.69 -29.65 2.89
N VAL A 97 -6.05 -28.91 3.80
CA VAL A 97 -6.40 -27.53 4.14
C VAL A 97 -5.31 -26.55 3.71
N ALA A 98 -4.26 -27.01 3.01
CA ALA A 98 -3.14 -26.19 2.62
C ALA A 98 -3.56 -25.09 1.64
N GLU A 99 -3.16 -23.86 1.94
CA GLU A 99 -3.31 -22.71 1.06
C GLU A 99 -1.92 -22.19 0.70
N HIS A 100 -1.68 -21.91 -0.58
CA HIS A 100 -0.40 -21.41 -1.08
C HIS A 100 -0.50 -19.92 -1.36
N VAL A 101 0.53 -19.16 -0.99
CA VAL A 101 0.63 -17.73 -1.27
C VAL A 101 1.85 -17.48 -2.13
N ILE A 102 1.66 -16.88 -3.30
CA ILE A 102 2.72 -16.67 -4.30
C ILE A 102 2.64 -15.30 -4.96
N ALA A 103 3.74 -14.88 -5.58
CA ALA A 103 3.74 -13.78 -6.52
C ALA A 103 3.27 -14.23 -7.93
N LYS A 104 2.82 -13.28 -8.75
CA LYS A 104 2.27 -13.56 -10.08
C LYS A 104 3.24 -14.16 -11.11
N ASP A 105 4.57 -13.99 -10.99
CA ASP A 105 5.55 -14.60 -11.92
C ASP A 105 5.51 -16.13 -11.90
N ILE A 106 5.24 -16.69 -10.73
CA ILE A 106 5.27 -18.14 -10.52
C ILE A 106 3.87 -18.74 -10.57
N LEU A 107 2.89 -18.03 -11.14
CA LEU A 107 1.53 -18.48 -11.32
C LEU A 107 1.45 -19.80 -12.08
N LYS A 108 2.10 -19.89 -13.26
CA LYS A 108 2.03 -21.08 -14.11
C LYS A 108 2.58 -22.35 -13.41
N PRO A 109 3.75 -22.31 -12.74
CA PRO A 109 4.20 -23.42 -11.92
C PRO A 109 3.20 -23.90 -10.87
N HIS A 110 2.53 -22.99 -10.15
CA HIS A 110 1.66 -23.36 -9.02
C HIS A 110 0.21 -23.67 -9.42
N ALA A 111 -0.27 -23.06 -10.50
CA ALA A 111 -1.66 -23.23 -10.96
C ALA A 111 -1.80 -24.31 -12.04
N ILE A 112 -0.72 -24.67 -12.74
CA ILE A 112 -0.75 -25.66 -13.83
C ILE A 112 0.18 -26.84 -13.55
N TYR A 113 1.47 -26.60 -13.32
CA TYR A 113 2.43 -27.71 -13.17
C TYR A 113 2.14 -28.48 -11.89
N TRP A 114 1.99 -27.76 -10.79
CA TRP A 114 1.80 -28.38 -9.48
C TRP A 114 0.52 -29.22 -9.37
N PRO A 115 -0.68 -28.73 -9.74
CA PRO A 115 -1.90 -29.53 -9.64
C PRO A 115 -1.88 -30.75 -10.58
N THR A 116 -1.26 -30.64 -11.75
CA THR A 116 -1.14 -31.79 -12.68
C THR A 116 -0.12 -32.81 -12.18
N MET A 117 0.98 -32.39 -11.56
CA MET A 117 1.94 -33.26 -10.87
C MET A 117 1.27 -34.00 -9.70
N LEU A 118 0.53 -33.29 -8.85
CA LEU A 118 -0.25 -33.88 -7.74
C LEU A 118 -1.25 -34.92 -8.26
N ARG A 119 -1.96 -34.58 -9.34
CA ARG A 119 -2.89 -35.51 -9.99
C ARG A 119 -2.17 -36.77 -10.50
N ALA A 120 -0.97 -36.63 -11.06
CA ALA A 120 -0.17 -37.76 -11.50
C ALA A 120 0.33 -38.63 -10.35
N LEU A 121 0.63 -38.03 -9.20
CA LEU A 121 0.97 -38.72 -7.94
C LEU A 121 -0.24 -39.38 -7.26
N GLY A 122 -1.46 -39.15 -7.75
CA GLY A 122 -2.69 -39.66 -7.13
C GLY A 122 -3.14 -38.85 -5.91
N LEU A 123 -2.62 -37.64 -5.73
CA LEU A 123 -2.98 -36.74 -4.64
C LEU A 123 -4.09 -35.77 -5.06
N GLN A 124 -4.89 -35.34 -4.08
CA GLN A 124 -5.79 -34.21 -4.26
C GLN A 124 -4.98 -32.90 -4.31
N PRO A 125 -5.44 -31.90 -5.09
CA PRO A 125 -4.88 -30.56 -5.04
C PRO A 125 -4.96 -29.95 -3.64
N PHE A 126 -4.06 -29.00 -3.37
CA PHE A 126 -4.16 -28.08 -2.23
C PHE A 126 -5.48 -27.28 -2.31
N LYS A 127 -5.88 -26.63 -1.22
CA LYS A 127 -7.20 -26.00 -1.09
C LYS A 127 -7.35 -24.71 -1.89
N ARG A 128 -6.37 -23.78 -1.77
CA ARG A 128 -6.40 -22.48 -2.46
C ARG A 128 -4.99 -22.00 -2.84
N LEU A 129 -4.90 -21.25 -3.94
CA LEU A 129 -3.73 -20.51 -4.40
C LEU A 129 -4.04 -19.01 -4.39
N HIS A 130 -3.43 -18.28 -3.47
CA HIS A 130 -3.51 -16.83 -3.36
C HIS A 130 -2.33 -16.18 -4.07
N VAL A 131 -2.62 -15.26 -4.98
CA VAL A 131 -1.64 -14.66 -5.88
C VAL A 131 -1.60 -13.15 -5.64
N HIS A 132 -0.43 -12.65 -5.24
CA HIS A 132 -0.19 -11.22 -5.05
C HIS A 132 0.56 -10.59 -6.23
N GLY A 133 0.44 -9.26 -6.36
CA GLY A 133 1.21 -8.47 -7.33
C GLY A 133 2.61 -8.15 -6.85
N TYR A 134 3.31 -7.30 -7.59
CA TYR A 134 4.66 -6.86 -7.24
C TYR A 134 4.68 -5.58 -6.42
N TRP A 135 5.77 -5.42 -5.68
CA TRP A 135 6.25 -4.12 -5.25
C TRP A 135 7.17 -3.53 -6.32
N ASN A 136 6.84 -2.34 -6.80
CA ASN A 136 7.67 -1.55 -7.71
C ASN A 136 8.32 -0.41 -6.91
N VAL A 137 9.55 -0.02 -7.25
CA VAL A 137 10.27 1.08 -6.59
C VAL A 137 10.45 2.20 -7.60
N ASP A 138 9.96 3.40 -7.30
CA ASP A 138 10.12 4.60 -8.15
C ASP A 138 9.79 4.36 -9.64
N GLU A 139 8.64 3.73 -9.91
CA GLU A 139 8.14 3.36 -11.25
C GLU A 139 9.08 2.48 -12.12
N THR A 140 10.14 1.92 -11.53
CA THR A 140 11.07 1.00 -12.20
C THR A 140 11.08 -0.37 -11.51
N LYS A 141 11.34 -1.42 -12.32
CA LYS A 141 11.47 -2.78 -11.81
C LYS A 141 12.76 -2.89 -11.00
N MET A 142 12.68 -3.37 -9.74
CA MET A 142 13.84 -3.58 -8.88
C MET A 142 14.93 -4.42 -9.58
N SER A 143 16.17 -3.94 -9.57
CA SER A 143 17.32 -4.68 -10.09
C SER A 143 18.58 -4.42 -9.25
N LYS A 144 19.39 -5.47 -9.06
CA LYS A 144 20.67 -5.36 -8.34
C LYS A 144 21.69 -4.45 -9.05
N SER A 145 21.54 -4.22 -10.35
CA SER A 145 22.47 -3.41 -11.15
C SER A 145 22.16 -1.91 -11.14
N ILE A 146 20.93 -1.51 -10.81
CA ILE A 146 20.50 -0.09 -10.78
C ILE A 146 20.65 0.52 -9.38
N GLY A 147 20.87 -0.30 -8.34
CA GLY A 147 21.05 0.18 -6.97
C GLY A 147 19.76 0.51 -6.22
N ASN A 148 18.60 0.45 -6.88
CA ASN A 148 17.26 0.67 -6.28
C ASN A 148 16.74 -0.58 -5.53
N VAL A 149 17.62 -1.34 -4.87
CA VAL A 149 17.22 -2.54 -4.14
C VAL A 149 16.81 -2.13 -2.72
N VAL A 150 15.52 -2.19 -2.45
CA VAL A 150 15.00 -2.04 -1.10
C VAL A 150 15.23 -3.33 -0.33
N ARG A 151 16.05 -3.29 0.73
CA ARG A 151 16.31 -4.47 1.56
C ARG A 151 15.41 -4.43 2.81
N PRO A 152 14.61 -5.49 3.07
CA PRO A 152 13.74 -5.52 4.24
C PRO A 152 14.48 -5.31 5.57
N GLY A 153 15.69 -5.83 5.71
CA GLY A 153 16.49 -5.66 6.93
C GLY A 153 16.85 -4.20 7.21
N GLU A 154 17.12 -3.41 6.19
CA GLU A 154 17.45 -1.99 6.33
C GLU A 154 16.19 -1.18 6.67
N LEU A 155 15.06 -1.47 6.02
CA LEU A 155 13.77 -0.88 6.38
C LEU A 155 13.36 -1.18 7.83
N ILE A 156 13.57 -2.42 8.29
CA ILE A 156 13.25 -2.82 9.66
C ILE A 156 14.16 -2.09 10.65
N ALA A 157 15.45 -1.94 10.33
CA ALA A 157 16.39 -1.21 11.18
C ALA A 157 16.03 0.28 11.30
N GLU A 158 15.53 0.89 10.23
CA GLU A 158 15.16 2.31 10.21
C GLU A 158 13.76 2.57 10.80
N PHE A 159 12.76 1.78 10.41
CA PHE A 159 11.35 2.06 10.71
C PHE A 159 10.76 1.14 11.79
N GLY A 160 11.40 0.02 12.10
CA GLY A 160 10.86 -1.02 12.97
C GLY A 160 9.97 -2.04 12.22
N ALA A 161 9.96 -3.28 12.71
CA ALA A 161 9.28 -4.39 12.05
C ALA A 161 7.77 -4.17 11.91
N ASP A 162 7.11 -3.70 12.96
CA ASP A 162 5.66 -3.45 12.95
C ASP A 162 5.26 -2.39 11.93
N THR A 163 6.02 -1.31 11.82
CA THR A 163 5.77 -0.24 10.85
C THR A 163 5.91 -0.75 9.43
N VAL A 164 6.94 -1.55 9.14
CA VAL A 164 7.13 -2.17 7.82
C VAL A 164 6.00 -3.15 7.50
N ARG A 165 5.61 -4.01 8.45
CA ARG A 165 4.50 -4.95 8.28
C ARG A 165 3.17 -4.24 8.04
N TYR A 166 2.86 -3.22 8.84
CA TYR A 166 1.69 -2.38 8.68
C TYR A 166 1.70 -1.74 7.29
N PHE A 167 2.79 -1.09 6.90
CA PHE A 167 2.91 -0.42 5.60
C PHE A 167 2.63 -1.38 4.44
N VAL A 168 3.30 -2.54 4.40
CA VAL A 168 3.17 -3.51 3.31
C VAL A 168 1.73 -4.01 3.19
N LEU A 169 1.07 -4.30 4.32
CA LEU A 169 -0.30 -4.83 4.32
C LEU A 169 -1.36 -3.73 4.13
N ARG A 170 -1.05 -2.49 4.51
CA ARG A 170 -1.97 -1.35 4.43
C ARG A 170 -1.99 -0.72 3.03
N GLU A 171 -0.85 -0.67 2.36
CA GLU A 171 -0.67 0.08 1.12
C GLU A 171 -0.97 -0.78 -0.12
N MET A 172 -0.64 -2.07 -0.10
CA MET A 172 -0.95 -2.98 -1.21
C MET A 172 -2.42 -3.42 -1.18
N SER A 173 -3.09 -3.28 -2.32
CA SER A 173 -4.31 -4.04 -2.61
C SER A 173 -3.92 -5.42 -3.13
N PHE A 174 -4.27 -6.48 -2.39
CA PHE A 174 -3.83 -7.85 -2.70
C PHE A 174 -4.23 -8.26 -4.13
N GLY A 175 -3.28 -8.86 -4.85
CA GLY A 175 -3.42 -9.23 -6.27
C GLY A 175 -3.25 -8.09 -7.29
N LEU A 176 -2.97 -6.87 -6.83
CA LEU A 176 -2.51 -5.76 -7.65
C LEU A 176 -1.04 -5.44 -7.34
N ASP A 177 -0.37 -4.80 -8.29
CA ASP A 177 0.96 -4.23 -8.04
C ASP A 177 0.82 -2.98 -7.17
N ALA A 178 1.82 -2.71 -6.33
CA ALA A 178 1.90 -1.53 -5.48
C ALA A 178 3.26 -0.84 -5.66
N SER A 179 3.29 0.47 -5.48
CA SER A 179 4.53 1.25 -5.51
C SER A 179 5.04 1.47 -4.08
N PHE A 180 6.33 1.25 -3.89
CA PHE A 180 7.05 1.52 -2.67
C PHE A 180 7.76 2.88 -2.78
N SER A 181 7.69 3.69 -1.72
CA SER A 181 8.60 4.80 -1.50
C SER A 181 8.86 5.00 0.01
N ALA A 182 10.09 5.41 0.35
CA ALA A 182 10.44 5.72 1.75
C ALA A 182 9.58 6.86 2.33
N ALA A 183 9.17 7.81 1.49
CA ALA A 183 8.25 8.87 1.89
C ALA A 183 6.88 8.34 2.31
N ALA A 184 6.35 7.33 1.61
CA ALA A 184 5.05 6.74 1.92
C ALA A 184 5.05 6.01 3.27
N ILE A 185 6.12 5.28 3.61
CA ILE A 185 6.23 4.62 4.93
C ILE A 185 6.35 5.64 6.06
N VAL A 186 7.11 6.73 5.87
CA VAL A 186 7.18 7.83 6.85
C VAL A 186 5.83 8.50 7.06
N GLU A 187 5.07 8.72 5.99
CA GLU A 187 3.73 9.31 6.08
C GLU A 187 2.77 8.38 6.82
N ARG A 188 2.76 7.08 6.50
CA ARG A 188 1.95 6.07 7.22
C ARG A 188 2.34 5.96 8.70
N GLN A 189 3.65 5.94 9.01
CA GLN A 189 4.13 5.95 10.39
C GLN A 189 3.62 7.18 11.16
N ASN A 190 3.76 8.37 10.57
CA ASN A 190 3.43 9.60 11.25
C ASN A 190 1.92 9.80 11.38
N SER A 191 1.17 9.62 10.30
CA SER A 191 -0.28 9.80 10.28
C SER A 191 -0.98 8.68 11.03
N ASP A 192 -0.89 7.46 10.51
CA ASP A 192 -1.73 6.35 10.96
C ASP A 192 -1.24 5.80 12.31
N LEU A 193 0.07 5.60 12.48
CA LEU A 193 0.61 4.93 13.67
C LEU A 193 0.88 5.89 14.83
N ALA A 194 1.52 7.02 14.60
CA ALA A 194 1.86 7.97 15.65
C ALA A 194 0.69 8.91 16.00
N ASN A 195 0.10 9.61 15.01
CA ASN A 195 -0.92 10.62 15.26
C ASN A 195 -2.31 10.05 15.57
N ASP A 196 -2.68 8.89 14.99
CA ASP A 196 -3.98 8.28 15.24
C ASP A 196 -3.91 7.26 16.39
N LEU A 197 -3.31 6.08 16.15
CA LEU A 197 -3.29 4.99 17.13
C LEU A 197 -2.46 5.34 18.37
N GLY A 198 -1.22 5.82 18.19
CA GLY A 198 -0.30 6.16 19.28
C GLY A 198 -0.83 7.29 20.17
N ASN A 199 -1.42 8.32 19.57
CA ASN A 199 -2.07 9.41 20.30
C ASN A 199 -3.32 8.94 21.05
N LEU A 200 -4.19 8.16 20.41
CA LEU A 200 -5.38 7.59 21.08
C LEU A 200 -4.97 6.79 22.32
N PHE A 201 -4.00 5.89 22.14
CA PHE A 201 -3.51 5.01 23.19
C PHE A 201 -2.91 5.76 24.37
N SER A 202 -1.98 6.68 24.10
CA SER A 202 -1.32 7.48 25.14
C SER A 202 -2.31 8.37 25.90
N ARG A 203 -3.25 9.03 25.20
CA ARG A 203 -4.29 9.85 25.84
C ARG A 203 -5.19 9.01 26.72
N ALA A 204 -5.70 7.89 26.23
CA ALA A 204 -6.59 7.00 26.98
C ALA A 204 -5.92 6.47 28.26
N LEU A 205 -4.69 5.94 28.16
CA LEU A 205 -3.96 5.45 29.33
C LEU A 205 -3.64 6.57 30.33
N THR A 206 -3.23 7.74 29.86
CA THR A 206 -2.98 8.90 30.75
C THR A 206 -4.24 9.30 31.51
N MET A 207 -5.40 9.30 30.84
CA MET A 207 -6.68 9.62 31.47
C MET A 207 -7.10 8.53 32.47
N LEU A 208 -6.93 7.25 32.14
CA LEU A 208 -7.21 6.15 33.09
C LEU A 208 -6.28 6.22 34.31
N ALA A 209 -4.99 6.46 34.12
CA ALA A 209 -4.03 6.63 35.20
C ALA A 209 -4.40 7.80 36.12
N LYS A 210 -4.72 8.96 35.53
CA LYS A 210 -5.00 10.19 36.26
C LYS A 210 -6.37 10.23 36.92
N TYR A 211 -7.40 9.71 36.25
CA TYR A 211 -8.80 9.90 36.65
C TYR A 211 -9.47 8.65 37.19
N ALA A 212 -8.87 7.47 37.01
CA ALA A 212 -9.36 6.19 37.56
C ALA A 212 -8.28 5.46 38.38
N GLY A 213 -7.25 6.19 38.85
CA GLY A 213 -6.22 5.67 39.74
C GLY A 213 -5.38 4.53 39.14
N GLY A 214 -5.23 4.49 37.82
CA GLY A 214 -4.48 3.43 37.14
C GLY A 214 -5.21 2.08 37.12
N THR A 215 -6.53 2.08 37.29
CA THR A 215 -7.36 0.88 37.17
C THR A 215 -8.48 1.12 36.18
N VAL A 216 -8.98 0.05 35.56
CA VAL A 216 -10.17 0.11 34.70
C VAL A 216 -11.40 0.36 35.56
N PRO A 217 -12.11 1.49 35.44
CA PRO A 217 -13.28 1.76 36.27
C PRO A 217 -14.47 0.90 35.83
N ALA A 218 -15.41 0.65 36.74
CA ALA A 218 -16.68 0.03 36.38
C ALA A 218 -17.56 1.06 35.66
N PRO A 219 -18.13 0.75 34.47
CA PRO A 219 -19.06 1.65 33.80
C PRO A 219 -20.37 1.74 34.57
N ASP A 220 -21.05 2.88 34.47
CA ASP A 220 -22.42 3.05 34.94
C ASP A 220 -23.37 3.08 33.74
N GLU A 221 -24.14 1.99 33.59
CA GLU A 221 -25.09 1.79 32.47
C GLU A 221 -26.11 2.93 32.36
N ALA A 222 -26.49 3.58 33.47
CA ALA A 222 -27.41 4.71 33.45
C ALA A 222 -26.84 5.95 32.75
N THR A 223 -25.51 6.02 32.61
CA THR A 223 -24.80 7.13 31.96
C THR A 223 -24.34 6.83 30.54
N VAL A 224 -24.61 5.62 30.05
CA VAL A 224 -24.28 5.20 28.68
C VAL A 224 -25.27 5.82 27.70
N SER A 225 -24.77 6.75 26.89
CA SER A 225 -25.53 7.50 25.90
C SER A 225 -25.83 6.66 24.65
N ALA A 226 -26.75 7.14 23.80
CA ALA A 226 -26.98 6.53 22.49
C ALA A 226 -25.72 6.53 21.61
N ALA A 227 -24.93 7.62 21.66
CA ALA A 227 -23.67 7.73 20.91
C ALA A 227 -22.61 6.73 21.40
N ASP A 228 -22.61 6.39 22.69
CA ASP A 228 -21.74 5.34 23.22
C ASP A 228 -22.15 3.98 22.68
N ARG A 229 -23.45 3.68 22.69
CA ARG A 229 -23.99 2.42 22.16
C ARG A 229 -23.66 2.26 20.68
N GLU A 230 -23.78 3.34 19.90
CA GLU A 230 -23.36 3.36 18.50
C GLU A 230 -21.87 3.05 18.34
N LEU A 231 -21.00 3.67 19.14
CA LEU A 231 -19.57 3.38 19.13
C LEU A 231 -19.27 1.91 19.51
N THR A 232 -19.90 1.37 20.56
CA THR A 232 -19.73 -0.04 20.94
C THR A 232 -20.21 -1.00 19.85
N SER A 233 -21.25 -0.63 19.11
CA SER A 233 -21.77 -1.41 17.97
C SER A 233 -20.80 -1.36 16.79
N ALA A 234 -20.23 -0.19 16.50
CA ALA A 234 -19.20 -0.02 15.48
C ALA A 234 -17.92 -0.82 15.81
N MET A 235 -17.57 -0.94 17.09
CA MET A 235 -16.45 -1.79 17.54
C MET A 235 -16.71 -3.28 17.30
N ALA A 236 -17.93 -3.76 17.59
CA ALA A 236 -18.32 -5.14 17.30
C ALA A 236 -18.37 -5.42 15.78
N GLU A 237 -18.89 -4.48 15.00
CA GLU A 237 -18.93 -4.56 13.54
C GLU A 237 -17.51 -4.58 12.94
N MET A 238 -16.59 -3.76 13.47
CA MET A 238 -15.19 -3.75 13.05
C MET A 238 -14.56 -5.13 13.15
N VAL A 239 -14.80 -5.90 14.22
CA VAL A 239 -14.24 -7.26 14.37
C VAL A 239 -14.79 -8.21 13.31
N ILE A 240 -16.09 -8.11 12.99
CA ILE A 240 -16.75 -8.92 11.96
C ILE A 240 -16.18 -8.61 10.57
N LEU A 241 -16.11 -7.32 10.22
CA LEU A 241 -15.59 -6.87 8.93
C LEU A 241 -14.10 -7.18 8.79
N TYR A 242 -13.31 -6.92 9.84
CA TYR A 242 -11.89 -7.25 9.89
C TYR A 242 -11.66 -8.74 9.59
N ARG A 243 -12.38 -9.64 10.27
CA ARG A 243 -12.27 -11.09 10.03
C ARG A 243 -12.56 -11.44 8.57
N ARG A 244 -13.69 -10.96 8.04
CA ARG A 244 -14.09 -11.22 6.65
C ARG A 244 -13.02 -10.78 5.66
N GLU A 245 -12.49 -9.58 5.81
CA GLU A 245 -11.47 -9.06 4.90
C GLU A 245 -10.12 -9.81 5.05
N MET A 246 -9.72 -10.19 6.26
CA MET A 246 -8.51 -10.99 6.49
C MET A 246 -8.61 -12.39 5.85
N GLU A 247 -9.76 -13.06 5.97
CA GLU A 247 -10.02 -14.37 5.35
C GLU A 247 -9.96 -14.31 3.81
N GLN A 248 -10.24 -13.14 3.23
CA GLN A 248 -10.19 -12.89 1.80
C GLN A 248 -8.85 -12.28 1.33
N PHE A 249 -7.85 -12.17 2.22
CA PHE A 249 -6.56 -11.53 1.94
C PHE A 249 -6.67 -10.04 1.58
N ASN A 250 -7.81 -9.38 1.87
CA ASN A 250 -8.03 -7.95 1.69
C ASN A 250 -7.44 -7.15 2.87
N PHE A 251 -6.16 -7.36 3.17
CA PHE A 251 -5.49 -6.81 4.36
C PHE A 251 -5.62 -5.28 4.49
N SER A 252 -5.49 -4.56 3.38
CA SER A 252 -5.64 -3.10 3.36
C SER A 252 -7.03 -2.66 3.82
N ARG A 253 -8.09 -3.36 3.40
CA ARG A 253 -9.46 -3.06 3.83
C ARG A 253 -9.68 -3.45 5.28
N ALA A 254 -9.17 -4.60 5.71
CA ALA A 254 -9.26 -5.03 7.10
C ALA A 254 -8.67 -3.96 8.04
N LEU A 255 -7.48 -3.44 7.72
CA LEU A 255 -6.83 -2.37 8.47
C LEU A 255 -7.58 -1.04 8.38
N GLN A 256 -8.20 -0.71 7.24
CA GLN A 256 -9.06 0.48 7.14
C GLN A 256 -10.25 0.43 8.11
N GLU A 257 -10.89 -0.73 8.30
CA GLU A 257 -11.99 -0.86 9.27
C GLU A 257 -11.51 -0.60 10.71
N VAL A 258 -10.31 -1.07 11.07
CA VAL A 258 -9.70 -0.74 12.38
C VAL A 258 -9.45 0.76 12.51
N TRP A 259 -8.93 1.41 11.47
CA TRP A 259 -8.65 2.85 11.51
C TRP A 259 -9.91 3.73 11.54
N LYS A 260 -11.04 3.27 10.96
CA LYS A 260 -12.32 3.98 11.08
C LYS A 260 -12.74 4.12 12.54
N VAL A 261 -12.69 3.03 13.32
CA VAL A 261 -13.06 3.07 14.75
C VAL A 261 -12.02 3.81 15.60
N ILE A 262 -10.72 3.73 15.27
CA ILE A 262 -9.69 4.58 15.90
C ILE A 262 -10.01 6.07 15.73
N GLY A 263 -10.42 6.47 14.52
CA GLY A 263 -10.86 7.84 14.25
C GLY A 263 -12.12 8.23 15.04
N GLN A 264 -13.08 7.33 15.17
CA GLN A 264 -14.27 7.54 16.01
C GLN A 264 -13.90 7.69 17.49
N LEU A 265 -12.97 6.88 18.02
CA LEU A 265 -12.50 6.96 19.39
C LEU A 265 -11.75 8.27 19.70
N ASN A 266 -10.93 8.75 18.76
CA ASN A 266 -10.29 10.05 18.88
C ASN A 266 -11.32 11.19 19.00
N ARG A 267 -12.37 11.17 18.16
CA ARG A 267 -13.49 12.13 18.25
C ARG A 267 -14.30 11.95 19.54
N PHE A 268 -14.51 10.72 19.97
CA PHE A 268 -15.23 10.38 21.20
C PHE A 268 -14.58 11.01 22.44
N ILE A 269 -13.23 10.97 22.54
CA ILE A 269 -12.50 11.64 23.62
C ILE A 269 -12.76 13.16 23.57
N VAL A 270 -12.71 13.77 22.39
CA VAL A 270 -12.93 15.21 22.25
C VAL A 270 -14.37 15.59 22.63
N ALA A 271 -15.37 14.84 22.15
CA ALA A 271 -16.77 15.13 22.40
C ALA A 271 -17.18 14.98 23.88
N ASN A 272 -16.51 14.08 24.62
CA ASN A 272 -16.84 13.82 26.03
C ASN A 272 -16.02 14.63 27.02
N GLU A 273 -14.94 15.28 26.57
CA GLU A 273 -14.04 16.09 27.40
C GLU A 273 -13.74 15.47 28.79
N PRO A 274 -13.12 14.28 28.89
CA PRO A 274 -12.91 13.60 30.18
C PRO A 274 -12.21 14.47 31.24
N TRP A 275 -11.38 15.42 30.79
CA TRP A 275 -10.69 16.38 31.64
C TRP A 275 -11.63 17.40 32.29
N GLU A 276 -12.77 17.73 31.68
CA GLU A 276 -13.81 18.55 32.31
C GLU A 276 -14.72 17.71 33.20
N LEU A 277 -15.07 16.49 32.79
CA LEU A 277 -15.84 15.56 33.62
C LEU A 277 -15.13 15.28 34.95
N ALA A 278 -13.81 15.10 34.91
CA ALA A 278 -12.99 14.85 36.10
C ALA A 278 -12.98 16.00 37.13
N LYS A 279 -13.36 17.22 36.74
CA LYS A 279 -13.46 18.36 37.67
C LYS A 279 -14.78 18.39 38.45
N LYS A 280 -15.75 17.56 38.06
CA LYS A 280 -17.13 17.55 38.58
C LYS A 280 -17.42 16.21 39.27
N PRO A 281 -17.37 16.12 40.61
CA PRO A 281 -17.57 14.87 41.34
C PRO A 281 -18.89 14.15 41.00
N GLU A 282 -19.96 14.90 40.75
CA GLU A 282 -21.26 14.40 40.35
C GLU A 282 -21.28 13.72 38.96
N MET A 283 -20.31 14.04 38.10
CA MET A 283 -20.15 13.45 36.76
C MET A 283 -19.22 12.23 36.76
N GLN A 284 -18.73 11.79 37.92
CA GLN A 284 -17.87 10.61 38.03
C GLN A 284 -18.45 9.37 37.33
N PRO A 285 -19.76 9.03 37.46
CA PRO A 285 -20.29 7.85 36.79
C PRO A 285 -20.17 7.94 35.25
N ARG A 286 -20.39 9.13 34.67
CA ARG A 286 -20.20 9.38 33.24
C ARG A 286 -18.73 9.22 32.84
N LEU A 287 -17.82 9.80 33.62
CA LEU A 287 -16.38 9.69 33.38
C LEU A 287 -15.93 8.23 33.38
N HIS A 288 -16.38 7.43 34.35
CA HIS A 288 -16.07 6.01 34.42
C HIS A 288 -16.55 5.24 33.20
N SER A 289 -17.78 5.48 32.73
CA SER A 289 -18.29 4.88 31.49
C SER A 289 -17.44 5.23 30.27
N VAL A 290 -17.06 6.50 30.12
CA VAL A 290 -16.19 6.97 29.04
C VAL A 290 -14.82 6.28 29.09
N LEU A 291 -14.20 6.21 30.26
CA LEU A 291 -12.89 5.58 30.44
C LEU A 291 -12.94 4.05 30.22
N PHE A 292 -14.02 3.39 30.65
CA PHE A 292 -14.22 1.97 30.38
C PHE A 292 -14.35 1.69 28.89
N ILE A 293 -15.16 2.47 28.16
CA ILE A 293 -15.31 2.33 26.69
C ILE A 293 -13.96 2.49 26.00
N LEU A 294 -13.12 3.44 26.42
CA LEU A 294 -11.78 3.62 25.86
C LEU A 294 -10.89 2.40 26.13
N ALA A 295 -10.87 1.90 27.37
CA ALA A 295 -10.05 0.75 27.75
C ALA A 295 -10.47 -0.53 27.00
N GLU A 296 -11.77 -0.81 26.94
CA GLU A 296 -12.32 -1.97 26.23
C GLU A 296 -12.08 -1.88 24.71
N SER A 297 -12.19 -0.67 24.15
CA SER A 297 -11.86 -0.48 22.73
C SER A 297 -10.40 -0.75 22.42
N LEU A 298 -9.48 -0.27 23.27
CA LEU A 298 -8.05 -0.53 23.11
C LEU A 298 -7.69 -2.01 23.24
N ARG A 299 -8.40 -2.76 24.10
CA ARG A 299 -8.26 -4.22 24.20
C ARG A 299 -8.59 -4.91 22.87
N LEU A 300 -9.72 -4.56 22.25
CA LEU A 300 -10.11 -5.10 20.94
C LEU A 300 -9.13 -4.70 19.83
N ILE A 301 -8.68 -3.43 19.83
CA ILE A 301 -7.69 -2.95 18.85
C ILE A 301 -6.37 -3.71 18.99
N ALA A 302 -5.87 -3.92 20.22
CA ALA A 302 -4.67 -4.72 20.46
C ALA A 302 -4.82 -6.16 19.94
N LEU A 303 -5.99 -6.77 20.14
CA LEU A 303 -6.30 -8.11 19.67
C LEU A 303 -6.26 -8.22 18.13
N VAL A 304 -6.96 -7.32 17.41
CA VAL A 304 -7.04 -7.36 15.94
C VAL A 304 -5.76 -6.91 15.26
N LEU A 305 -4.93 -6.07 15.90
CA LEU A 305 -3.66 -5.63 15.32
C LEU A 305 -2.53 -6.64 15.53
N ARG A 306 -2.65 -7.59 16.47
CA ARG A 306 -1.61 -8.58 16.78
C ARG A 306 -1.05 -9.36 15.57
N PRO A 307 -1.87 -9.83 14.60
CA PRO A 307 -1.33 -10.52 13.41
C PRO A 307 -0.45 -9.63 12.52
N VAL A 308 -0.64 -8.31 12.58
CA VAL A 308 0.03 -7.32 11.72
C VAL A 308 1.19 -6.65 12.44
N MET A 309 0.97 -6.19 13.67
CA MET A 309 1.92 -5.47 14.51
C MET A 309 2.07 -6.16 15.89
N PRO A 310 2.73 -7.32 15.95
CA PRO A 310 2.83 -8.12 17.18
C PRO A 310 3.50 -7.37 18.34
N ASP A 311 4.54 -6.57 18.09
CA ASP A 311 5.29 -5.92 19.17
C ASP A 311 4.50 -4.75 19.79
N ALA A 312 3.80 -3.98 18.97
CA ALA A 312 2.89 -2.92 19.38
C ALA A 312 1.69 -3.51 20.11
N ALA A 313 1.09 -4.59 19.60
CA ALA A 313 0.00 -5.29 20.29
C ALA A 313 0.44 -5.82 21.66
N ALA A 314 1.65 -6.38 21.78
CA ALA A 314 2.20 -6.84 23.05
C ALA A 314 2.44 -5.67 24.03
N ARG A 315 2.98 -4.54 23.57
CA ARG A 315 3.13 -3.31 24.38
C ARG A 315 1.77 -2.76 24.82
N MET A 316 0.77 -2.78 23.93
CA MET A 316 -0.60 -2.40 24.26
C MET A 316 -1.18 -3.31 25.34
N ALA A 317 -1.02 -4.63 25.20
CA ALA A 317 -1.47 -5.60 26.19
C ALA A 317 -0.79 -5.39 27.55
N GLY A 318 0.53 -5.14 27.57
CA GLY A 318 1.28 -4.86 28.80
C GLY A 318 0.76 -3.64 29.55
N ALA A 319 0.56 -2.53 28.86
CA ALA A 319 0.09 -1.30 29.49
C ALA A 319 -1.41 -1.35 29.87
N LEU A 320 -2.21 -2.21 29.24
CA LEU A 320 -3.57 -2.51 29.67
C LEU A 320 -3.64 -3.51 30.84
N GLY A 321 -2.52 -4.11 31.24
CA GLY A 321 -2.50 -5.15 32.28
C GLY A 321 -2.97 -6.54 31.81
N LEU A 322 -2.96 -6.79 30.51
CA LEU A 322 -3.59 -7.96 29.86
C LEU A 322 -2.60 -8.87 29.13
N THR A 323 -1.30 -8.83 29.46
CA THR A 323 -0.24 -9.55 28.73
C THR A 323 -0.57 -11.03 28.51
N GLY A 324 -0.91 -11.77 29.56
CA GLY A 324 -1.23 -13.20 29.46
C GLY A 324 -2.55 -13.48 28.75
N GLU A 325 -3.56 -12.66 29.01
CA GLU A 325 -4.91 -12.81 28.45
C GLU A 325 -4.90 -12.58 26.92
N LEU A 326 -4.29 -11.48 26.47
CA LEU A 326 -4.20 -11.17 25.04
C LEU A 326 -3.18 -12.03 24.29
N ALA A 327 -2.18 -12.61 24.96
CA ALA A 327 -1.29 -13.57 24.32
C ALA A 327 -2.02 -14.87 23.93
N ALA A 328 -2.93 -15.36 24.78
CA ALA A 328 -3.71 -16.59 24.52
C ALA A 328 -5.00 -16.35 23.73
N ALA A 329 -5.46 -15.10 23.61
CA ALA A 329 -6.73 -14.74 22.99
C ALA A 329 -6.80 -15.07 21.48
N THR A 330 -8.00 -15.44 21.03
CA THR A 330 -8.39 -15.46 19.61
C THR A 330 -9.56 -14.51 19.38
N LEU A 331 -9.89 -14.24 18.12
CA LEU A 331 -11.11 -13.48 17.79
C LEU A 331 -12.37 -14.23 18.25
N ASP A 332 -12.36 -15.56 18.30
CA ASP A 332 -13.50 -16.35 18.76
C ASP A 332 -13.68 -16.28 20.28
N SER A 333 -12.58 -16.37 21.04
CA SER A 333 -12.65 -16.34 22.51
C SER A 333 -12.78 -14.93 23.08
N SER A 334 -12.29 -13.93 22.36
CA SER A 334 -12.00 -12.60 22.93
C SER A 334 -12.38 -11.43 22.02
N GLY A 335 -13.00 -11.67 20.87
CA GLY A 335 -13.42 -10.62 19.93
C GLY A 335 -14.74 -9.91 20.31
N ALA A 336 -15.45 -10.39 21.33
CA ALA A 336 -16.68 -9.76 21.80
C ALA A 336 -16.40 -8.53 22.68
N TRP A 337 -17.34 -7.57 22.68
CA TRP A 337 -17.34 -6.42 23.57
C TRP A 337 -17.72 -6.81 25.01
N GLY A 338 -17.17 -6.09 26.00
CA GLY A 338 -17.49 -6.22 27.42
C GLY A 338 -16.70 -7.29 28.15
N LEU A 339 -15.56 -7.74 27.61
CA LEU A 339 -14.74 -8.79 28.23
C LEU A 339 -13.67 -8.25 29.19
N LEU A 340 -13.32 -6.96 29.11
CA LEU A 340 -12.42 -6.33 30.07
C LEU A 340 -13.07 -6.24 31.46
N ARG A 341 -12.35 -6.72 32.47
CA ARG A 341 -12.82 -6.73 33.86
C ARG A 341 -12.57 -5.36 34.51
N PRO A 342 -13.59 -4.71 35.10
CA PRO A 342 -13.37 -3.58 35.99
C PRO A 342 -12.43 -3.95 37.14
N GLY A 343 -11.62 -2.99 37.60
CA GLY A 343 -10.59 -3.17 38.60
C GLY A 343 -9.26 -3.72 38.05
N THR A 344 -9.16 -4.03 36.75
CA THR A 344 -7.89 -4.42 36.13
C THR A 344 -6.88 -3.28 36.29
N ALA A 345 -5.72 -3.59 36.88
CA ALA A 345 -4.63 -2.64 37.06
C ALA A 345 -3.89 -2.42 35.75
N LEU A 346 -3.66 -1.15 35.40
CA LEU A 346 -2.89 -0.80 34.22
C LEU A 346 -1.39 -0.98 34.46
N GLY A 347 -0.67 -1.24 33.37
CA GLY A 347 0.79 -1.23 33.35
C GLY A 347 1.35 0.18 33.14
N GLU A 348 2.63 0.24 32.82
CA GLU A 348 3.32 1.50 32.51
C GLU A 348 2.79 2.12 31.21
N VAL A 349 2.61 3.44 31.21
CA VAL A 349 2.22 4.19 30.00
C VAL A 349 3.43 4.24 29.06
N VAL A 350 3.30 3.60 27.90
CA VAL A 350 4.36 3.54 26.89
C VAL A 350 4.01 4.33 25.64
N GLN A 351 5.01 4.95 25.02
CA GLN A 351 4.88 5.52 23.68
C GLN A 351 4.97 4.40 22.63
N LEU A 352 3.90 4.17 21.88
CA LEU A 352 3.85 3.09 20.88
C LEU A 352 4.72 3.39 19.66
N PHE A 353 4.54 4.56 19.07
CA PHE A 353 5.19 4.95 17.81
C PHE A 353 5.75 6.37 17.94
N PRO A 354 7.08 6.54 17.99
CA PRO A 354 7.68 7.86 17.88
C PRO A 354 7.45 8.42 16.47
N ARG A 355 7.23 9.73 16.40
CA ARG A 355 7.17 10.43 15.11
C ARG A 355 8.56 10.44 14.47
N LEU A 356 8.57 10.29 13.17
CA LEU A 356 9.78 10.41 12.36
C LEU A 356 9.82 11.80 11.74
N ASP A 357 10.98 12.46 11.81
CA ASP A 357 11.19 13.71 11.10
C ASP A 357 11.15 13.47 9.59
N LYS A 358 10.50 14.35 8.83
CA LYS A 358 10.53 14.32 7.34
C LYS A 358 11.96 14.49 6.77
N LYS A 359 12.92 14.88 7.61
CA LYS A 359 14.37 14.99 7.29
C LYS A 359 15.19 13.78 7.78
N SER A 360 14.56 12.76 8.38
CA SER A 360 15.19 11.45 8.54
C SER A 360 15.66 11.02 7.16
N LYS A 361 16.97 10.89 7.00
CA LYS A 361 17.64 10.76 5.71
C LYS A 361 17.06 9.56 4.95
N ALA A 362 16.18 9.84 4.01
CA ALA A 362 15.89 8.96 2.88
C ALA A 362 17.12 8.95 1.94
N GLU A 363 18.28 8.54 2.46
CA GLU A 363 19.29 7.93 1.61
C GLU A 363 18.82 6.49 1.46
N ALA A 364 18.39 6.13 0.25
CA ALA A 364 18.12 4.73 -0.09
C ALA A 364 19.28 3.88 0.46
N PRO A 365 19.02 2.90 1.33
CA PRO A 365 20.09 2.17 1.97
C PRO A 365 20.79 1.32 0.90
N GLY A 366 22.08 1.61 0.68
CA GLY A 366 22.86 1.03 -0.42
C GLY A 366 24.11 1.79 -0.87
N ARG A 367 24.36 3.02 -0.40
CA ARG A 367 25.63 3.72 -0.66
C ARG A 367 26.60 3.54 0.51
N GLU A 368 27.50 2.57 0.41
CA GLU A 368 28.73 2.56 1.23
C GLU A 368 29.68 3.66 0.75
N PRO A 369 30.20 4.56 1.63
CA PRO A 369 31.25 5.49 1.28
C PRO A 369 32.63 4.81 1.42
N GLN A 370 33.37 4.64 0.33
CA GLN A 370 34.80 4.35 0.41
C GLN A 370 35.57 5.60 0.86
N GLU A 371 36.25 5.50 1.99
CA GLU A 371 37.22 6.48 2.49
C GLU A 371 38.42 6.64 1.53
N LYS A 372 38.65 7.86 1.04
CA LYS A 372 39.99 8.36 0.71
C LYS A 372 40.14 9.84 1.08
N GLY A 373 41.09 10.08 1.99
CA GLY A 373 41.88 11.29 2.28
C GLY A 373 41.42 12.68 1.82
N LYS A 374 41.24 13.57 2.81
CA LYS A 374 41.29 15.04 2.65
C LYS A 374 42.62 15.50 2.01
N PRO A 375 42.61 16.57 1.18
CA PRO A 375 42.87 17.89 1.76
C PRO A 375 42.00 19.05 1.22
N ALA A 376 41.80 20.01 2.14
CA ALA A 376 41.47 21.44 2.06
C ALA A 376 40.53 22.03 0.97
N LYS A 377 39.48 22.72 1.48
CA LYS A 377 38.62 23.73 0.81
C LYS A 377 39.46 24.88 0.21
N PRO A 378 39.03 25.53 -0.90
CA PRO A 378 37.90 26.46 -0.83
C PRO A 378 36.97 26.56 -2.06
N ALA A 379 35.79 27.15 -1.76
CA ALA A 379 34.77 27.76 -2.61
C ALA A 379 33.86 26.85 -3.48
N ALA A 380 32.56 26.93 -3.18
CA ALA A 380 31.44 26.43 -4.00
C ALA A 380 31.41 27.17 -5.37
N PRO A 381 30.96 26.55 -6.49
CA PRO A 381 29.57 26.09 -6.63
C PRO A 381 29.32 24.81 -7.47
N ALA A 382 28.05 24.42 -7.49
CA ALA A 382 27.35 23.54 -8.43
C ALA A 382 27.52 22.01 -8.26
N THR A 383 26.66 21.44 -7.40
CA THR A 383 26.25 20.03 -7.52
C THR A 383 25.37 19.87 -8.75
N ALA A 384 25.80 18.94 -9.60
CA ALA A 384 25.08 18.43 -10.75
C ALA A 384 23.83 17.63 -10.32
N GLU A 385 22.74 17.99 -10.99
CA GLU A 385 21.58 17.20 -11.41
C GLU A 385 21.34 15.83 -10.76
N GLU A 386 20.36 15.80 -9.85
CA GLU A 386 19.49 14.65 -9.59
C GLU A 386 18.12 14.90 -10.26
N ASP A 387 17.76 13.96 -11.15
CA ASP A 387 16.41 13.51 -11.54
C ASP A 387 15.29 14.49 -11.94
N GLY A 388 15.57 15.75 -12.24
CA GLY A 388 14.59 16.65 -12.87
C GLY A 388 13.30 16.90 -12.04
N LEU A 389 13.22 16.36 -10.83
CA LEU A 389 12.16 16.61 -9.87
C LEU A 389 12.43 17.94 -9.21
N ILE A 390 11.50 18.87 -9.40
CA ILE A 390 11.58 20.17 -8.76
C ILE A 390 11.06 20.06 -7.33
N GLY A 391 11.83 20.56 -6.36
CA GLY A 391 11.36 20.68 -4.99
C GLY A 391 10.17 21.63 -4.88
N PHE A 392 9.42 21.57 -3.79
CA PHE A 392 8.31 22.49 -3.53
C PHE A 392 8.72 23.96 -3.62
N GLU A 393 9.94 24.31 -3.18
CA GLU A 393 10.48 25.67 -3.32
C GLU A 393 10.70 26.08 -4.78
N GLN A 394 11.03 25.13 -5.66
CA GLN A 394 11.15 25.40 -7.10
C GLN A 394 9.77 25.50 -7.76
N PHE A 395 8.78 24.70 -7.35
CA PHE A 395 7.39 24.84 -7.81
C PHE A 395 6.75 26.15 -7.32
N GLY A 396 6.98 26.52 -6.05
CA GLY A 396 6.48 27.78 -5.48
C GLY A 396 7.05 29.04 -6.12
N LYS A 397 8.18 28.91 -6.85
CA LYS A 397 8.74 29.96 -7.71
C LYS A 397 8.03 30.08 -9.05
N VAL A 398 7.15 29.16 -9.44
CA VAL A 398 6.38 29.25 -10.69
C VAL A 398 5.04 29.93 -10.40
N GLU A 399 4.76 31.04 -11.09
CA GLU A 399 3.47 31.73 -10.97
C GLU A 399 2.50 31.22 -12.02
N LEU A 400 1.66 30.25 -11.62
CA LEU A 400 0.54 29.79 -12.43
C LEU A 400 -0.68 30.69 -12.22
N ARG A 401 -1.26 31.17 -13.33
CA ARG A 401 -2.46 32.03 -13.31
C ARG A 401 -3.49 31.57 -14.32
N VAL A 402 -4.77 31.77 -13.99
CA VAL A 402 -5.86 31.62 -14.96
C VAL A 402 -5.95 32.92 -15.78
N ALA A 403 -5.93 32.80 -17.10
CA ALA A 403 -5.99 33.91 -18.03
C ALA A 403 -7.16 33.76 -19.01
N ARG A 404 -7.77 34.88 -19.42
CA ARG A 404 -8.80 34.90 -20.46
C ARG A 404 -8.17 35.32 -21.79
N VAL A 405 -8.38 34.56 -22.85
CA VAL A 405 -7.90 34.92 -24.19
C VAL A 405 -8.79 36.04 -24.76
N VAL A 406 -8.22 37.21 -25.01
CA VAL A 406 -8.95 38.39 -25.52
C VAL A 406 -8.70 38.64 -27.01
N ALA A 407 -7.59 38.13 -27.57
CA ALA A 407 -7.36 38.10 -29.00
C ALA A 407 -6.46 36.92 -29.38
N ALA A 408 -6.60 36.41 -30.60
CA ALA A 408 -5.76 35.36 -31.15
C ALA A 408 -5.51 35.62 -32.64
N GLU A 409 -4.27 35.44 -33.08
CA GLU A 409 -3.84 35.66 -34.48
C GLU A 409 -2.83 34.60 -34.90
N LYS A 410 -2.84 34.19 -36.17
CA LYS A 410 -1.78 33.33 -36.72
C LYS A 410 -0.49 34.12 -36.92
N VAL A 411 0.64 33.55 -36.54
CA VAL A 411 1.94 34.18 -36.77
C VAL A 411 2.33 33.98 -38.24
N SER A 412 2.41 35.07 -39.02
CA SER A 412 2.65 35.02 -40.47
C SER A 412 3.93 34.29 -40.91
N LYS A 413 4.90 34.14 -40.01
CA LYS A 413 6.19 33.46 -40.23
C LYS A 413 6.23 32.01 -39.73
N SER A 414 5.11 31.44 -39.25
CA SER A 414 5.07 30.05 -38.76
C SER A 414 3.68 29.43 -38.85
N ASP A 415 3.61 28.19 -39.34
CA ASP A 415 2.40 27.36 -39.39
C ASP A 415 2.05 26.72 -38.04
N ARG A 416 2.94 26.83 -37.04
CA ARG A 416 2.78 26.16 -35.73
C ARG A 416 2.40 27.10 -34.58
N LEU A 417 2.50 28.41 -34.78
CA LEU A 417 2.40 29.39 -33.71
C LEU A 417 1.13 30.26 -33.82
N LEU A 418 0.41 30.39 -32.72
CA LEU A 418 -0.59 31.43 -32.51
C LEU A 418 -0.03 32.50 -31.58
N LYS A 419 -0.27 33.77 -31.91
CA LYS A 419 -0.09 34.90 -31.02
C LYS A 419 -1.40 35.10 -30.27
N LEU A 420 -1.35 34.93 -28.95
CA LEU A 420 -2.48 35.12 -28.04
C LEU A 420 -2.25 36.38 -27.23
N THR A 421 -3.28 37.22 -27.17
CA THR A 421 -3.38 38.28 -26.17
C THR A 421 -4.26 37.77 -25.04
N VAL A 422 -3.73 37.73 -23.81
CA VAL A 422 -4.43 37.18 -22.65
C VAL A 422 -4.51 38.20 -21.51
N GLN A 423 -5.63 38.20 -20.79
CA GLN A 423 -5.84 39.00 -19.59
C GLN A 423 -5.51 38.18 -18.33
N ALA A 424 -4.46 38.55 -17.59
CA ALA A 424 -4.16 37.95 -16.29
C ALA A 424 -3.17 38.75 -15.42
N PRO A 425 -3.63 39.50 -14.41
CA PRO A 425 -4.71 40.49 -14.40
C PRO A 425 -4.43 41.72 -15.30
N GLU A 426 -3.23 41.81 -15.88
CA GLU A 426 -2.85 42.76 -16.95
C GLU A 426 -2.89 42.06 -18.31
N GLU A 427 -2.93 42.83 -19.40
CA GLU A 427 -2.85 42.28 -20.75
C GLU A 427 -1.41 41.85 -21.09
N ARG A 428 -1.25 40.64 -21.60
CA ARG A 428 0.06 40.07 -21.98
C ARG A 428 -0.03 39.34 -23.31
N THR A 429 1.06 39.38 -24.07
CA THR A 429 1.19 38.62 -25.32
C THR A 429 1.90 37.29 -25.04
N ILE A 430 1.29 36.17 -25.44
CA ILE A 430 1.88 34.83 -25.38
C ILE A 430 1.87 34.21 -26.78
N VAL A 431 3.01 33.71 -27.22
CA VAL A 431 3.13 32.96 -28.48
C VAL A 431 3.11 31.47 -28.17
N ALA A 432 2.05 30.77 -28.60
CA ALA A 432 1.79 29.38 -28.24
C ALA A 432 1.87 28.45 -29.47
N GLY A 433 2.49 27.27 -29.29
CA GLY A 433 2.68 26.24 -30.32
C GLY A 433 1.45 25.41 -30.66
N ILE A 434 0.26 26.02 -30.69
CA ILE A 434 -1.03 25.33 -30.75
C ILE A 434 -1.75 25.50 -32.10
N ALA A 435 -1.17 26.21 -33.08
CA ALA A 435 -1.85 26.55 -34.34
C ALA A 435 -2.22 25.33 -35.22
N LYS A 436 -1.58 24.17 -34.98
CA LYS A 436 -1.92 22.90 -35.64
C LYS A 436 -3.18 22.24 -35.08
N TYR A 437 -3.60 22.65 -33.88
CA TYR A 437 -4.68 22.01 -33.12
C TYR A 437 -5.86 22.95 -32.88
N TYR A 438 -5.64 24.25 -32.95
CA TYR A 438 -6.68 25.26 -32.74
C TYR A 438 -6.60 26.37 -33.80
N GLN A 439 -7.77 26.81 -34.26
CA GLN A 439 -7.93 28.07 -34.99
C GLN A 439 -8.08 29.25 -34.00
N PRO A 440 -7.70 30.48 -34.40
CA PRO A 440 -7.82 31.66 -33.54
C PRO A 440 -9.21 31.87 -32.94
N GLU A 441 -10.26 31.57 -33.70
CA GLU A 441 -11.65 31.76 -33.31
C GLU A 441 -12.07 30.76 -32.21
N GLU A 442 -11.44 29.59 -32.16
CA GLU A 442 -11.78 28.54 -31.19
C GLU A 442 -11.25 28.83 -29.80
N VAL A 443 -10.16 29.60 -29.70
CA VAL A 443 -9.50 29.93 -28.42
C VAL A 443 -9.96 31.25 -27.84
N LEU A 444 -10.59 32.10 -28.64
CA LEU A 444 -11.09 33.40 -28.21
C LEU A 444 -12.12 33.25 -27.07
N GLY A 445 -11.95 34.04 -26.01
CA GLY A 445 -12.85 34.05 -24.84
C GLY A 445 -12.64 32.91 -23.83
N ARG A 446 -11.83 31.88 -24.15
CA ARG A 446 -11.56 30.75 -23.23
C ARG A 446 -10.72 31.17 -22.03
N LEU A 447 -10.96 30.51 -20.91
CA LEU A 447 -10.06 30.50 -19.76
C LEU A 447 -8.97 29.45 -19.98
N VAL A 448 -7.72 29.84 -19.75
CA VAL A 448 -6.54 28.99 -19.89
C VAL A 448 -5.61 29.17 -18.70
N ILE A 449 -4.82 28.14 -18.35
CA ILE A 449 -3.77 28.26 -17.34
C ILE A 449 -2.46 28.68 -18.02
N ILE A 450 -1.82 29.71 -17.48
CA ILE A 450 -0.53 30.22 -17.96
C ILE A 450 0.54 30.21 -16.89
N VAL A 451 1.80 30.13 -17.30
CA VAL A 451 2.98 30.47 -16.49
C VAL A 451 3.27 31.96 -16.70
N ALA A 452 3.02 32.78 -15.68
CA ALA A 452 3.03 34.25 -15.76
C ALA A 452 4.40 34.88 -15.49
N ASN A 453 5.31 34.17 -14.81
CA ASN A 453 6.63 34.68 -14.43
C ASN A 453 7.78 34.00 -15.20
N LEU A 454 7.50 33.49 -16.40
CA LEU A 454 8.53 32.99 -17.31
C LEU A 454 9.32 34.16 -17.93
N LYS A 455 10.63 34.02 -18.10
CA LYS A 455 11.45 35.03 -18.79
C LYS A 455 10.90 35.26 -20.21
N PRO A 456 10.67 36.51 -20.64
CA PRO A 456 10.17 36.78 -21.98
C PRO A 456 11.11 36.22 -23.07
N ALA A 457 10.52 35.58 -24.07
CA ALA A 457 11.25 34.97 -25.19
C ALA A 457 10.78 35.55 -26.52
N LYS A 458 11.72 35.90 -27.41
CA LYS A 458 11.37 36.35 -28.78
C LYS A 458 11.19 35.15 -29.69
N LEU A 459 9.98 34.95 -30.19
CA LEU A 459 9.62 33.90 -31.13
C LEU A 459 9.14 34.55 -32.43
N MET A 460 9.86 34.32 -33.53
CA MET A 460 9.55 34.89 -34.86
C MET A 460 9.38 36.42 -34.86
N GLY A 461 10.10 37.12 -33.98
CA GLY A 461 10.07 38.58 -33.84
C GLY A 461 9.03 39.12 -32.86
N ILE A 462 8.18 38.26 -32.28
CA ILE A 462 7.18 38.62 -31.27
C ILE A 462 7.70 38.22 -29.88
N THR A 463 7.62 39.12 -28.91
CA THR A 463 8.01 38.83 -27.52
C THR A 463 6.87 38.10 -26.80
N SER A 464 7.07 36.83 -26.46
CA SER A 464 6.16 36.04 -25.62
C SER A 464 6.48 36.27 -24.15
N GLN A 465 5.50 36.71 -23.36
CA GLN A 465 5.60 37.05 -21.95
C GLN A 465 4.91 36.02 -21.05
N GLY A 466 5.06 34.74 -21.39
CA GLY A 466 4.46 33.63 -20.67
C GLY A 466 4.35 32.38 -21.54
N MET A 467 3.72 31.36 -20.97
CA MET A 467 3.46 30.08 -21.65
C MET A 467 2.08 29.57 -21.26
N VAL A 468 1.29 29.12 -22.24
CA VAL A 468 0.00 28.44 -22.00
C VAL A 468 0.25 26.95 -21.76
N LEU A 469 -0.46 26.36 -20.80
CA LEU A 469 -0.39 24.93 -20.52
C LEU A 469 -1.41 24.14 -21.33
N ALA A 470 -0.99 23.01 -21.89
CA ALA A 470 -1.83 22.07 -22.62
C ALA A 470 -1.41 20.63 -22.33
N ALA A 471 -2.38 19.73 -22.23
CA ALA A 471 -2.17 18.29 -22.09
C ALA A 471 -2.19 17.62 -23.47
N LYS A 472 -1.37 16.58 -23.63
CA LYS A 472 -1.39 15.71 -24.81
C LYS A 472 -2.45 14.61 -24.59
N LYS A 473 -3.32 14.40 -25.57
CA LYS A 473 -4.30 13.30 -25.59
C LYS A 473 -4.22 12.59 -26.94
N THR A 474 -4.37 11.28 -26.94
CA THR A 474 -4.58 10.51 -28.17
C THR A 474 -6.09 10.35 -28.41
N ASP A 475 -6.56 10.71 -29.59
CA ASP A 475 -7.97 10.51 -29.96
C ASP A 475 -8.27 9.03 -30.31
N GLU A 476 -9.55 8.72 -30.52
CA GLU A 476 -10.03 7.36 -30.85
C GLU A 476 -9.44 6.80 -32.16
N THR A 477 -8.82 7.65 -32.98
CA THR A 477 -8.16 7.29 -34.24
C THR A 477 -6.65 7.14 -34.11
N GLY A 478 -6.09 7.30 -32.91
CA GLY A 478 -4.65 7.18 -32.65
C GLY A 478 -3.85 8.46 -32.92
N LYS A 479 -4.51 9.60 -33.18
CA LYS A 479 -3.85 10.88 -33.48
C LYS A 479 -3.65 11.70 -32.19
N GLU A 480 -2.44 12.25 -32.04
CA GLU A 480 -2.11 13.15 -30.91
C GLU A 480 -2.79 14.51 -31.11
N ILE A 481 -3.54 14.95 -30.11
CA ILE A 481 -4.17 16.27 -30.01
C ILE A 481 -3.71 16.99 -28.73
N LEU A 482 -3.70 18.33 -28.76
CA LEU A 482 -3.46 19.15 -27.58
C LEU A 482 -4.78 19.65 -26.99
N VAL A 483 -4.93 19.53 -25.68
CA VAL A 483 -6.07 20.02 -24.92
C VAL A 483 -5.59 21.11 -23.98
N LEU A 484 -6.06 22.34 -24.16
CA LEU A 484 -5.70 23.48 -23.30
C LEU A 484 -6.14 23.21 -21.85
N ALA A 485 -5.24 23.44 -20.89
CA ALA A 485 -5.57 23.32 -19.47
C ALA A 485 -6.45 24.51 -19.04
N THR A 486 -7.57 24.21 -18.38
CA THR A 486 -8.57 25.20 -17.95
C THR A 486 -9.10 24.85 -16.56
N VAL A 487 -9.95 25.72 -16.01
CA VAL A 487 -10.65 25.52 -14.73
C VAL A 487 -12.11 25.15 -14.98
N ALA A 488 -12.67 24.32 -14.08
CA ALA A 488 -14.03 23.78 -14.25
C ALA A 488 -15.16 24.80 -14.05
N ALA A 489 -14.88 25.90 -13.35
CA ALA A 489 -15.83 26.97 -13.08
C ALA A 489 -15.29 28.32 -13.57
N GLU A 490 -16.18 29.28 -13.86
CA GLU A 490 -15.75 30.65 -14.13
C GLU A 490 -15.02 31.24 -12.93
N ILE A 491 -13.90 31.88 -13.19
CA ILE A 491 -13.09 32.56 -12.19
C ILE A 491 -12.53 33.86 -12.78
N ALA A 492 -12.26 34.84 -11.91
CA ALA A 492 -11.71 36.13 -12.34
C ALA A 492 -10.35 35.93 -13.06
N PRO A 493 -10.15 36.53 -14.25
CA PRO A 493 -8.86 36.51 -14.93
C PRO A 493 -7.75 37.09 -14.04
N GLY A 494 -6.60 36.42 -14.00
CA GLY A 494 -5.47 36.75 -13.13
C GLY A 494 -5.44 36.00 -11.80
N SER A 495 -6.44 35.16 -11.51
CA SER A 495 -6.48 34.31 -10.32
C SER A 495 -5.28 33.36 -10.28
N ARG A 496 -4.62 33.28 -9.12
CA ARG A 496 -3.48 32.39 -8.89
C ARG A 496 -3.96 30.95 -8.75
N VAL A 497 -3.30 30.02 -9.44
CA VAL A 497 -3.47 28.58 -9.19
C VAL A 497 -2.64 28.23 -7.97
N ALA A 498 -3.31 27.68 -6.94
CA ALA A 498 -2.73 27.38 -5.63
C ALA A 498 -2.32 25.91 -5.52
#